data_AF-A0A087UGF2-F1
#
_entry.id   AF-A0A087UGF2-F1
#
_cell.length_a   1.000
_cell.length_b   1.000
_cell.length_c   1.000
_cell.angle_alpha   90.00
_cell.angle_beta   90.00
_cell.angle_gamma   90.00
#
_symmetry.space_group_name_H-M   'P 1'
#
loop_
_entity.id
_entity.type
_entity.pdbx_description
1 polymer ?
#
loop_
_entity_poly.entity_id
_entity_poly.type
_entity_poly.pdbx_seq_one_letter_code
_entity_poly.pdbx_strand_id
1 'polypeptide(L)'
;MVWGASAYNTRSLLVLFRGTMTAQRYVHEILQPHVLPLMQRLAGAIFQQDNARPHTARVSQDCLRTITTLPWPARSPDLSPIKHIWDHLGRRVGHPTSLNKLEARLQQIWNEMSQDIIQNFCRQPSLRSNFNQNEKLYALEDKPHSFFRRTYCSMGTY
;
A
#
# COMPACT_ATOMS: atom_id res chain seq x y z
N MET A 1 7.07 5.68 -8.07
CA MET A 1 6.65 4.90 -6.89
C MET A 1 5.19 4.56 -7.06
N VAL A 2 4.71 3.48 -6.46
CA VAL A 2 3.30 3.08 -6.50
C VAL A 2 2.80 3.03 -5.07
N TRP A 3 1.69 3.70 -4.79
CA TRP A 3 0.98 3.68 -3.52
C TRP A 3 -0.41 3.07 -3.68
N GLY A 4 -1.03 2.66 -2.58
CA GLY A 4 -2.47 2.42 -2.48
C GLY A 4 -2.89 2.26 -1.03
N ALA A 5 -4.09 1.75 -0.77
CA ALA A 5 -4.60 1.35 0.53
C ALA A 5 -5.49 0.13 0.35
N SER A 6 -5.52 -0.76 1.34
CA SER A 6 -6.46 -1.88 1.38
C SER A 6 -7.00 -2.04 2.79
N ALA A 7 -8.29 -2.31 2.91
CA ALA A 7 -8.93 -2.79 4.13
C ALA A 7 -9.49 -4.19 3.88
N TYR A 8 -10.11 -4.77 4.90
CA TYR A 8 -10.76 -6.07 4.79
C TYR A 8 -11.87 -6.11 3.72
N ASN A 9 -12.68 -5.05 3.61
CA ASN A 9 -13.84 -4.97 2.70
C ASN A 9 -13.72 -3.90 1.61
N THR A 10 -12.60 -3.19 1.54
CA THR A 10 -12.44 -2.12 0.54
C THR A 10 -10.97 -1.95 0.18
N ARG A 11 -10.70 -1.18 -0.88
CA ARG A 11 -9.37 -0.79 -1.31
C ARG A 11 -9.42 0.58 -1.98
N SER A 12 -8.33 1.32 -1.94
CA SER A 12 -8.20 2.56 -2.71
C SER A 12 -7.88 2.27 -4.16
N LEU A 13 -7.81 3.32 -4.97
CA LEU A 13 -7.08 3.29 -6.23
C LEU A 13 -5.57 3.11 -5.97
N LEU A 14 -4.86 2.49 -6.91
CA LEU A 14 -3.40 2.61 -6.94
C LEU A 14 -3.04 4.00 -7.43
N VAL A 15 -2.02 4.62 -6.84
CA VAL A 15 -1.53 5.94 -7.25
C VAL A 15 -0.08 5.81 -7.69
N LEU A 16 0.18 6.20 -8.94
CA LEU A 16 1.53 6.16 -9.52
C LEU A 16 2.20 7.53 -9.48
N PHE A 17 3.40 7.54 -8.92
CA PHE A 17 4.25 8.72 -8.78
C PHE A 17 5.46 8.64 -9.67
N ARG A 18 5.72 9.73 -10.40
CA ARG A 18 6.99 9.91 -11.09
C ARG A 18 7.97 10.60 -10.14
N GLY A 19 9.20 10.08 -10.09
CA GLY A 19 10.27 10.59 -9.22
C GLY A 19 10.22 10.08 -7.78
N THR A 20 10.92 10.81 -6.91
CA THR A 20 11.11 10.48 -5.49
C THR A 20 9.94 11.00 -4.64
N MET A 21 9.46 10.17 -3.71
CA MET A 21 8.50 10.57 -2.70
C MET A 21 9.20 11.36 -1.59
N THR A 22 8.84 12.65 -1.45
CA THR A 22 9.25 13.48 -0.32
C THR A 22 8.11 13.57 0.69
N ALA A 23 8.37 14.02 1.91
CA ALA A 23 7.32 14.19 2.91
C ALA A 23 6.20 15.16 2.46
N GLN A 24 6.58 16.26 1.81
CA GLN A 24 5.61 17.24 1.28
C GLN A 24 4.72 16.62 0.20
N ARG A 25 5.32 15.87 -0.74
CA ARG A 25 4.57 15.15 -1.77
C ARG A 25 3.67 14.07 -1.18
N TYR A 26 4.14 13.36 -0.16
CA TYR A 26 3.34 12.38 0.56
C TYR A 26 2.09 13.03 1.18
N VAL A 27 2.22 14.21 1.79
CA VAL A 27 1.04 14.92 2.31
C VAL A 27 0.08 15.34 1.20
N HIS A 28 0.57 16.06 0.19
CA HIS A 28 -0.29 16.69 -0.83
C HIS A 28 -0.84 15.71 -1.86
N GLU A 29 -0.09 14.65 -2.17
CA GLU A 29 -0.47 13.71 -3.24
C GLU A 29 -1.01 12.38 -2.68
N ILE A 30 -0.81 12.06 -1.39
CA ILE A 30 -1.33 10.83 -0.76
C ILE A 30 -2.26 11.11 0.40
N LEU A 31 -1.77 11.77 1.45
CA LEU A 31 -2.54 11.85 2.69
C LEU A 31 -3.83 12.65 2.50
N GLN A 32 -3.73 13.86 1.97
CA GLN A 32 -4.86 14.76 1.79
C GLN A 32 -5.89 14.25 0.76
N PRO A 33 -5.51 13.83 -0.46
CA PRO A 33 -6.49 13.44 -1.48
C PRO A 33 -7.02 12.01 -1.32
N HIS A 34 -6.28 11.11 -0.65
CA HIS A 34 -6.64 9.68 -0.64
C HIS A 34 -6.84 9.12 0.75
N VAL A 35 -5.95 9.39 1.71
CA VAL A 35 -6.03 8.79 3.05
C VAL A 35 -7.10 9.45 3.90
N LEU A 36 -7.05 10.77 4.08
CA LEU A 36 -7.98 11.48 4.97
C LEU A 36 -9.44 11.28 4.55
N PRO A 37 -9.83 11.39 3.26
CA PRO A 37 -11.21 11.15 2.85
C PRO A 37 -11.63 9.69 3.07
N LEU A 38 -10.73 8.74 2.89
CA LEU A 38 -11.00 7.33 3.13
C LEU A 38 -11.23 7.06 4.62
N MET A 39 -10.41 7.65 5.49
CA MET A 39 -10.54 7.53 6.95
C MET A 39 -11.82 8.19 7.48
N GLN A 40 -12.25 9.30 6.87
CA GLN A 40 -13.53 9.93 7.22
C GLN A 40 -14.73 9.04 6.86
N ARG A 41 -14.64 8.28 5.75
CA ARG A 41 -15.70 7.37 5.31
C ARG A 41 -15.74 6.07 6.11
N LEU A 42 -14.62 5.65 6.68
CA LEU A 42 -14.48 4.41 7.43
C LEU A 42 -14.44 4.70 8.93
N ALA A 43 -15.61 4.89 9.54
CA ALA A 43 -15.72 5.13 10.97
C ALA A 43 -15.04 4.00 11.78
N GLY A 44 -14.20 4.35 12.75
CA GLY A 44 -13.44 3.40 13.57
C GLY A 44 -12.20 2.82 12.88
N ALA A 45 -11.90 3.21 11.63
CA ALA A 45 -10.69 2.75 10.96
C ALA A 45 -9.42 3.20 11.67
N ILE A 46 -8.42 2.32 11.64
CA ILE A 46 -7.06 2.60 12.09
C ILE A 46 -6.15 2.58 10.86
N PHE A 47 -5.42 3.67 10.65
CA PHE A 47 -4.45 3.82 9.55
C PHE A 47 -3.10 3.26 9.94
N GLN A 48 -2.58 2.31 9.15
CA GLN A 48 -1.23 1.78 9.34
C GLN A 48 -0.33 2.23 8.18
N GLN A 49 0.87 2.75 8.48
CA GLN A 49 1.95 3.02 7.52
C GLN A 49 3.28 2.48 8.04
N ASP A 50 4.27 2.28 7.17
CA ASP A 50 5.63 1.93 7.59
C ASP A 50 6.41 3.16 8.15
N ASN A 51 7.62 2.92 8.64
CA ASN A 51 8.49 3.96 9.18
C ASN A 51 9.43 4.58 8.13
N ALA A 52 9.04 4.65 6.85
CA ALA A 52 9.84 5.33 5.85
C ALA A 52 10.06 6.82 6.21
N ARG A 53 11.16 7.40 5.74
CA ARG A 53 11.52 8.81 6.07
C ARG A 53 10.40 9.81 5.73
N PRO A 54 9.72 9.73 4.57
CA PRO A 54 8.59 10.62 4.28
C PRO A 54 7.42 10.44 5.25
N HIS A 55 7.16 9.23 5.73
CA HIS A 55 6.02 8.92 6.60
C HIS A 55 6.24 9.38 8.04
N THR A 56 7.50 9.33 8.52
CA THR A 56 7.90 9.74 9.87
C THR A 56 8.25 11.22 9.99
N ALA A 57 8.33 11.94 8.86
CA ALA A 57 8.57 13.37 8.86
C ALA A 57 7.48 14.13 9.61
N ARG A 58 7.86 15.21 10.30
CA ARG A 58 6.94 16.04 11.11
C ARG A 58 5.70 16.48 10.34
N VAL A 59 5.87 16.96 9.11
CA VAL A 59 4.78 17.40 8.22
C VAL A 59 3.75 16.28 7.97
N SER A 60 4.21 15.05 7.77
CA SER A 60 3.33 13.89 7.56
C SER A 60 2.62 13.48 8.85
N GLN A 61 3.36 13.45 9.97
CA GLN A 61 2.77 13.16 11.29
C GLN A 61 1.74 14.21 11.70
N ASP A 62 2.01 15.49 11.44
CA ASP A 62 1.10 16.60 11.71
C ASP A 62 -0.21 16.47 10.91
N CYS A 63 -0.12 16.03 9.65
CA CYS A 63 -1.29 15.75 8.81
C CYS A 63 -2.14 14.57 9.33
N LEU A 64 -1.51 13.59 9.99
CA LEU A 64 -2.19 12.40 10.52
C LEU A 64 -2.77 12.58 11.92
N ARG A 65 -2.51 13.71 12.60
CA ARG A 65 -2.97 13.95 13.99
C ARG A 65 -4.48 13.82 14.19
N THR A 66 -5.27 14.02 13.14
CA THR A 66 -6.73 13.98 13.20
C THR A 66 -7.32 12.59 12.98
N ILE A 67 -6.47 11.57 12.71
CA ILE A 67 -6.92 10.20 12.48
C ILE A 67 -6.21 9.23 13.41
N THR A 68 -6.84 8.07 13.66
CA THR A 68 -6.22 7.02 14.47
C THR A 68 -5.17 6.28 13.66
N THR A 69 -3.92 6.29 14.11
CA THR A 69 -2.81 5.57 13.46
C THR A 69 -2.34 4.38 14.29
N LEU A 70 -1.95 3.30 13.63
CA LEU A 70 -1.31 2.16 14.27
C LEU A 70 0.21 2.36 14.34
N PRO A 71 0.85 2.31 15.53
CA PRO A 71 2.30 2.31 15.64
C PRO A 71 2.87 1.06 14.98
N TRP A 72 3.74 1.23 13.99
CA TRP A 72 4.42 0.12 13.33
C TRP A 72 5.82 -0.09 13.93
N PRO A 73 6.19 -1.32 14.34
CA PRO A 73 7.54 -1.59 14.83
C PRO A 73 8.58 -1.32 13.74
N ALA A 74 9.70 -0.72 14.12
CA ALA A 74 10.82 -0.52 13.21
C ALA A 74 11.37 -1.88 12.75
N ARG A 75 11.63 -2.02 11.44
CA ARG A 75 12.24 -3.21 10.82
C ARG A 75 11.38 -4.49 10.83
N SER A 76 10.05 -4.35 10.75
CA SER A 76 9.15 -5.50 10.53
C SER A 76 8.48 -5.51 9.15
N PRO A 77 9.23 -5.52 8.03
CA PRO A 77 8.63 -5.62 6.69
C PRO A 77 7.86 -6.93 6.49
N ASP A 78 8.26 -7.98 7.20
CA ASP A 78 7.67 -9.31 7.08
C ASP A 78 6.28 -9.45 7.70
N LEU A 79 5.88 -8.50 8.55
CA LEU A 79 4.60 -8.52 9.28
C LEU A 79 3.48 -7.79 8.54
N SER A 80 3.73 -7.18 7.38
CA SER A 80 2.68 -6.46 6.69
C SER A 80 1.97 -7.39 5.69
N PRO A 81 0.64 -7.64 5.81
CA PRO A 81 -0.15 -8.45 4.86
C PRO A 81 0.00 -7.97 3.42
N ILE A 82 0.38 -6.70 3.29
CA ILE A 82 0.65 -6.02 2.06
C ILE A 82 1.72 -6.62 1.18
N LYS A 83 2.73 -7.28 1.77
CA LYS A 83 3.83 -7.84 0.98
C LYS A 83 3.29 -8.82 -0.05
N HIS A 84 2.26 -9.59 0.34
CA HIS A 84 1.59 -10.55 -0.51
C HIS A 84 0.78 -9.88 -1.62
N ILE A 85 0.16 -8.73 -1.33
CA ILE A 85 -0.51 -7.91 -2.34
C ILE A 85 0.50 -7.42 -3.38
N TRP A 86 1.64 -6.87 -2.94
CA TRP A 86 2.68 -6.38 -3.82
C TRP A 86 3.34 -7.52 -4.62
N ASP A 87 3.56 -8.67 -3.99
CA ASP A 87 4.02 -9.89 -4.66
C ASP A 87 3.06 -10.35 -5.76
N HIS A 88 1.75 -10.37 -5.47
CA HIS A 88 0.72 -10.76 -6.43
C HIS A 88 0.66 -9.79 -7.62
N LEU A 89 0.73 -8.49 -7.36
CA LEU A 89 0.83 -7.46 -8.40
C LEU A 89 2.10 -7.65 -9.25
N GLY A 90 3.24 -7.83 -8.58
CA GLY A 90 4.54 -8.01 -9.22
C GLY A 90 4.62 -9.21 -10.14
N ARG A 91 4.09 -10.37 -9.73
CA ARG A 91 4.07 -11.58 -10.56
C ARG A 91 3.18 -11.43 -11.80
N ARG A 92 2.08 -10.68 -11.70
CA ARG A 92 1.09 -10.54 -12.80
C ARG A 92 1.39 -9.42 -13.79
N VAL A 93 2.21 -8.44 -13.40
CA VAL A 93 2.48 -7.24 -14.23
C VAL A 93 3.34 -7.54 -15.47
N GLY A 94 4.12 -8.61 -15.43
CA GLY A 94 4.98 -9.03 -16.54
C GLY A 94 6.09 -8.02 -16.84
N HIS A 95 6.31 -7.75 -18.14
CA HIS A 95 7.41 -6.90 -18.64
C HIS A 95 6.90 -5.62 -19.31
N PRO A 96 6.43 -4.63 -18.54
CA PRO A 96 5.93 -3.39 -19.13
C PRO A 96 7.07 -2.57 -19.76
N THR A 97 6.91 -2.23 -21.03
CA THR A 97 7.91 -1.48 -21.84
C THR A 97 7.92 0.03 -21.59
N SER A 98 6.96 0.56 -20.84
CA SER A 98 6.90 1.98 -20.46
C SER A 98 6.22 2.17 -19.10
N LEU A 99 6.36 3.36 -18.49
CA LEU A 99 5.65 3.67 -17.24
C LEU A 99 4.14 3.69 -17.42
N ASN A 100 3.63 4.19 -18.55
CA ASN A 100 2.19 4.19 -18.83
C ASN A 100 1.63 2.77 -18.96
N LYS A 101 2.39 1.85 -19.57
CA LYS A 101 1.99 0.43 -19.65
C LYS A 101 2.05 -0.25 -18.28
N LEU A 102 3.05 0.08 -17.46
CA LEU A 102 3.14 -0.39 -16.08
C LEU A 102 1.91 0.07 -15.28
N GLU A 103 1.57 1.36 -15.38
CA GLU A 103 0.41 1.95 -14.73
C GLU A 103 -0.90 1.24 -15.10
N ALA A 104 -1.20 1.19 -16.41
CA ALA A 104 -2.42 0.57 -16.90
C ALA A 104 -2.52 -0.89 -16.46
N ARG A 105 -1.41 -1.63 -16.51
CA ARG A 105 -1.38 -3.03 -16.13
C ARG A 105 -1.57 -3.23 -14.62
N LEU A 106 -0.93 -2.40 -13.79
CA LEU A 106 -1.12 -2.45 -12.34
C LEU A 106 -2.56 -2.11 -11.96
N GLN A 107 -3.15 -1.06 -12.55
CA GLN A 107 -4.56 -0.71 -12.32
C GLN A 107 -5.50 -1.85 -12.72
N GLN A 108 -5.25 -2.48 -13.88
CA GLN A 108 -6.04 -3.62 -14.33
C GLN A 108 -5.96 -4.79 -13.33
N ILE A 109 -4.76 -5.22 -12.97
CA ILE A 109 -4.56 -6.35 -12.03
C ILE A 109 -5.16 -6.03 -10.66
N TRP A 110 -4.99 -4.79 -10.20
CA TRP A 110 -5.56 -4.31 -8.97
C TRP A 110 -7.08 -4.40 -9.00
N ASN A 111 -7.72 -3.91 -10.07
CA ASN A 111 -9.18 -3.93 -10.20
C ASN A 111 -9.76 -5.34 -10.39
N GLU A 112 -9.05 -6.23 -11.09
CA GLU A 112 -9.46 -7.63 -11.28
C GLU A 112 -9.32 -8.50 -10.03
N MET A 113 -8.48 -8.10 -9.07
CA MET A 113 -8.28 -8.87 -7.85
C MET A 113 -9.59 -8.93 -7.06
N SER A 114 -10.11 -10.12 -6.79
CA SER A 114 -11.32 -10.25 -5.97
C SER A 114 -11.04 -9.80 -4.53
N GLN A 115 -12.08 -9.33 -3.84
CA GLN A 115 -11.96 -8.95 -2.43
C GLN A 115 -11.58 -10.16 -1.57
N ASP A 116 -11.94 -11.38 -1.97
CA ASP A 116 -11.56 -12.62 -1.27
C ASP A 116 -10.04 -12.83 -1.22
N ILE A 117 -9.32 -12.45 -2.28
CA ILE A 117 -7.84 -12.51 -2.30
C ILE A 117 -7.28 -11.55 -1.25
N ILE A 118 -7.82 -10.34 -1.16
CA ILE A 118 -7.43 -9.33 -0.17
C ILE A 118 -7.75 -9.82 1.25
N GLN A 119 -8.95 -10.36 1.47
CA GLN A 119 -9.34 -10.93 2.76
C GLN A 119 -8.44 -12.09 3.16
N ASN A 120 -8.06 -12.97 2.24
CA ASN A 120 -7.15 -14.07 2.50
C ASN A 120 -5.75 -13.57 2.93
N PHE A 121 -5.25 -12.49 2.34
CA PHE A 121 -4.00 -11.86 2.80
C PHE A 121 -4.15 -11.25 4.19
N CYS A 122 -5.28 -10.58 4.48
CA CYS A 122 -5.57 -10.01 5.80
C CYS A 122 -5.76 -11.07 6.90
N ARG A 123 -6.18 -12.29 6.56
CA ARG A 123 -6.46 -13.39 7.50
C ARG A 123 -5.23 -14.21 7.89
N GLN A 124 -4.05 -13.98 7.31
CA GLN A 124 -2.90 -14.87 7.52
C GLN A 124 -2.44 -14.94 9.00
N PRO A 125 -2.09 -16.14 9.54
CA PRO A 125 -1.88 -16.36 10.97
C PRO A 125 -0.72 -15.59 11.61
N SER A 126 0.32 -15.23 10.85
CA SER A 126 1.44 -14.40 11.31
C SER A 126 1.03 -12.97 11.70
N LEU A 127 -0.22 -12.59 11.41
CA LEU A 127 -0.80 -11.27 11.66
C LEU A 127 -1.77 -11.28 12.86
N ARG A 128 -1.90 -12.42 13.55
CA ARG A 128 -2.87 -12.64 14.66
C ARG A 128 -2.55 -11.92 15.97
N SER A 129 -1.42 -11.20 16.08
CA SER A 129 -1.12 -10.47 17.31
C SER A 129 -1.99 -9.20 17.41
N ASN A 130 -3.08 -9.32 18.17
CA ASN A 130 -3.81 -8.26 18.89
C ASN A 130 -4.79 -7.35 18.12
N PHE A 131 -5.30 -7.75 16.95
CA PHE A 131 -6.06 -6.82 16.12
C PHE A 131 -7.35 -7.39 15.55
N ASN A 132 -8.48 -6.74 15.89
CA ASN A 132 -9.81 -7.05 15.35
C ASN A 132 -9.79 -6.85 13.82
N GLN A 133 -9.89 -7.94 13.06
CA GLN A 133 -9.68 -7.97 11.61
C GLN A 133 -10.74 -7.20 10.80
N ASN A 134 -11.84 -6.79 11.46
CA ASN A 134 -13.00 -6.19 10.81
C ASN A 134 -12.93 -4.64 10.70
N GLU A 135 -11.96 -3.97 11.33
CA GLU A 135 -11.98 -2.50 11.51
C GLU A 135 -10.70 -1.79 11.03
N LYS A 136 -9.81 -2.47 10.32
CA LYS A 136 -8.47 -1.92 10.02
C LYS A 136 -8.29 -1.55 8.55
N LEU A 137 -7.90 -0.29 8.33
CA LEU A 137 -7.43 0.19 7.03
C LEU A 137 -5.91 0.08 6.98
N TYR A 138 -5.41 -0.84 6.16
CA TYR A 138 -3.98 -0.98 5.89
C TYR A 138 -3.61 0.05 4.80
N ALA A 139 -2.80 1.05 5.12
CA ALA A 139 -2.25 1.92 4.09
C ALA A 139 -1.08 1.21 3.43
N LEU A 140 -1.01 1.31 2.10
CA LEU A 140 0.02 0.61 1.35
C LEU A 140 1.35 1.36 1.44
N GLU A 141 2.41 0.59 1.60
CA GLU A 141 3.79 1.06 1.45
C GLU A 141 4.04 1.48 0.01
N ASP A 142 4.79 2.57 -0.18
CA ASP A 142 5.24 2.94 -1.51
C ASP A 142 6.25 1.90 -2.05
N LYS A 143 5.98 1.35 -3.25
CA LYS A 143 6.99 0.54 -3.96
C LYS A 143 7.65 1.31 -5.09
N PRO A 144 8.99 1.29 -5.21
CA PRO A 144 9.66 1.91 -6.34
C PRO A 144 9.29 1.15 -7.62
N HIS A 145 9.29 1.82 -8.78
CA HIS A 145 9.01 1.16 -10.06
C HIS A 145 9.98 0.01 -10.34
N SER A 146 11.20 0.08 -9.81
CA SER A 146 12.21 -0.97 -9.91
C SER A 146 11.80 -2.27 -9.24
N PHE A 147 10.94 -2.25 -8.20
CA PHE A 147 10.40 -3.46 -7.58
C PHE A 147 9.68 -4.33 -8.62
N PHE A 148 8.83 -3.70 -9.44
CA PHE A 148 8.09 -4.37 -10.52
C PHE A 148 8.97 -4.75 -11.72
N ARG A 149 10.15 -4.14 -11.87
CA ARG A 149 11.07 -4.35 -13.01
C ARG A 149 12.25 -5.27 -12.73
N ARG A 150 12.63 -5.50 -11.46
CA ARG A 150 13.79 -6.35 -11.09
C ARG A 150 13.38 -7.65 -10.42
N THR A 151 12.46 -7.60 -9.47
CA THR A 151 12.14 -8.76 -8.61
C THR A 151 11.35 -9.85 -9.34
N TYR A 152 10.52 -9.48 -10.32
CA TYR A 152 9.67 -10.43 -11.06
C TYR A 152 10.04 -10.53 -12.54
N CYS A 153 11.01 -9.74 -13.01
CA CYS A 153 11.52 -9.83 -14.39
C CYS A 153 12.72 -10.78 -14.54
N SER A 154 13.33 -11.26 -13.44
CA SER A 154 14.39 -12.27 -13.51
C SER A 154 13.91 -13.72 -13.30
N MET A 155 12.63 -13.94 -12.97
CA MET A 155 12.06 -15.29 -12.82
C MET A 155 11.45 -15.82 -14.13
N GLY A 156 12.01 -15.40 -15.27
CA GLY A 156 11.54 -15.74 -16.62
C GLY A 156 12.53 -16.58 -17.44
N THR A 157 13.51 -17.21 -16.82
CA THR A 157 14.38 -18.20 -17.47
C THR A 157 14.82 -19.27 -16.47
N TYR A 158 14.03 -20.33 -16.31
CA TYR A 158 14.47 -21.71 -16.13
C TYR A 158 13.32 -22.64 -16.55
#